data_AF-A0A183D4I1-F1
#
_entry.id   AF-A0A183D4I1-F1
#
_cell.length_a   1.000
_cell.length_b   1.000
_cell.length_c   1.000
_cell.angle_alpha   90.00
_cell.angle_beta   90.00
_cell.angle_gamma   90.00
#
_symmetry.space_group_name_H-M   'P 1'
#
loop_
_entity.id
_entity.type
_entity.pdbx_description
1 polymer ?
#
loop_
_entity_poly.entity_id
_entity_poly.type
_entity_poly.pdbx_seq_one_letter_code
_entity_poly.pdbx_strand_id
1 'polypeptide(L)'
;LTHVDPNFGSCFTFNHNRSMNLTSLRAGPMYGLRMLVYVNASDYMPTTEATGIRLAIHDKEDYPFPDTFGYSAPTGYISSFGLRLRRMTRLPAPYGDCVPDGKTSDYIYQNYEYSVEGCYRSCFQQLVLKDCHCGDPRFPVPAGHKHCQATDPVAS
;
A
#
# COMPACT_ATOMS: atom_id res chain seq x y z
N LEU A 1 9.28 -6.21 -8.84
CA LEU A 1 8.00 -5.85 -9.49
C LEU A 1 7.81 -4.34 -9.38
N THR A 2 7.30 -3.71 -10.45
CA THR A 2 6.90 -2.30 -10.50
C THR A 2 5.39 -2.20 -10.40
N HIS A 3 4.88 -1.30 -9.56
CA HIS A 3 3.47 -0.99 -9.40
C HIS A 3 3.27 0.53 -9.59
N VAL A 4 2.13 0.95 -10.13
CA VAL A 4 1.81 2.39 -10.28
C VAL A 4 0.77 2.75 -9.23
N ASP A 5 1.13 3.67 -8.34
CA ASP A 5 0.23 4.25 -7.35
C ASP A 5 -0.37 5.56 -7.89
N PRO A 6 -1.69 5.77 -7.82
CA PRO A 6 -2.33 6.99 -8.32
C PRO A 6 -1.84 8.29 -7.66
N ASN A 7 -1.40 8.24 -6.40
CA ASN A 7 -0.96 9.40 -5.63
C ASN A 7 0.56 9.58 -5.67
N PHE A 8 1.31 8.49 -5.68
CA PHE A 8 2.78 8.51 -5.55
C PHE A 8 3.54 8.14 -6.83
N GLY A 9 2.84 7.74 -7.90
CA GLY A 9 3.45 7.33 -9.15
C GLY A 9 4.13 5.95 -9.06
N SER A 10 5.31 5.82 -9.69
CA SER A 10 5.98 4.52 -9.82
C SER A 10 6.58 4.02 -8.51
N CYS A 11 6.10 2.86 -8.06
CA CYS A 11 6.53 2.16 -6.86
C CYS A 11 7.33 0.90 -7.20
N PHE A 12 8.36 0.62 -6.39
CA PHE A 12 9.24 -0.53 -6.52
C PHE A 12 9.30 -1.29 -5.20
N THR A 13 9.09 -2.62 -5.25
CA THR A 13 9.07 -3.46 -4.04
C THR A 13 10.28 -4.40 -4.02
N PHE A 14 11.15 -4.18 -3.04
CA PHE A 14 12.24 -5.11 -2.69
C PHE A 14 11.68 -6.35 -1.98
N ASN A 15 12.31 -7.52 -2.17
CA ASN A 15 11.87 -8.80 -1.57
C ASN A 15 10.41 -9.20 -1.89
N HIS A 16 9.89 -8.79 -3.05
CA HIS A 16 8.51 -9.06 -3.46
C HIS A 16 8.22 -10.53 -3.83
N ASN A 17 9.25 -11.33 -4.13
CA ASN A 17 9.05 -12.71 -4.56
C ASN A 17 8.65 -13.59 -3.37
N ARG A 18 7.40 -14.06 -3.36
CA ARG A 18 6.82 -14.91 -2.32
C ARG A 18 7.55 -16.26 -2.19
N SER A 19 8.08 -16.78 -3.28
CA SER A 19 8.80 -18.06 -3.29
C SER A 19 10.24 -17.96 -2.74
N MET A 20 10.79 -16.75 -2.54
CA MET A 20 12.19 -16.56 -2.13
C MET A 20 12.30 -15.88 -0.77
N ASN A 21 12.79 -16.58 0.26
CA ASN A 21 12.94 -15.98 1.59
C ASN A 21 14.31 -15.31 1.78
N LEU A 22 14.35 -13.98 1.62
CA LEU A 22 15.47 -13.16 2.06
C LEU A 22 15.29 -12.80 3.53
N THR A 23 16.27 -13.17 4.37
CA THR A 23 16.25 -12.91 5.81
C THR A 23 17.53 -12.18 6.22
N SER A 24 17.42 -11.33 7.25
CA SER A 24 18.59 -10.69 7.85
C SER A 24 19.06 -11.51 9.05
N LEU A 25 20.34 -11.89 9.04
CA LEU A 25 20.96 -12.68 10.11
C LEU A 25 21.59 -11.82 11.21
N ARG A 26 21.86 -10.54 10.92
CA ARG A 26 22.53 -9.61 11.84
C ARG A 26 21.85 -8.25 11.81
N ALA A 27 21.56 -7.72 12.99
CA ALA A 27 21.10 -6.36 13.13
C ALA A 27 22.26 -5.36 12.88
N GLY A 28 21.91 -4.18 12.36
CA GLY A 28 22.84 -3.07 12.18
C GLY A 28 22.77 -2.46 10.78
N PRO A 29 23.11 -1.17 10.64
CA PRO A 29 22.96 -0.43 9.39
C PRO A 29 23.84 -0.94 8.24
N MET A 30 24.89 -1.71 8.54
CA MET A 30 25.77 -2.34 7.54
C MET A 30 25.28 -3.70 7.04
N TYR A 31 24.35 -4.33 7.75
CA TYR A 31 23.82 -5.67 7.44
C TYR A 31 22.34 -5.66 7.04
N GLY A 32 21.74 -4.46 6.98
CA GLY A 32 20.38 -4.22 6.51
C GLY A 32 20.32 -3.85 5.04
N LEU A 33 19.13 -3.46 4.59
CA LEU A 33 18.92 -2.92 3.25
C LEU A 33 19.51 -1.51 3.17
N ARG A 34 20.46 -1.30 2.25
CA ARG A 34 21.05 0.00 1.95
C ARG A 34 20.84 0.32 0.48
N MET A 35 20.23 1.47 0.20
CA MET A 35 19.89 1.88 -1.15
C MET A 35 20.37 3.31 -1.39
N LEU A 36 20.79 3.60 -2.61
CA LEU A 36 20.96 4.95 -3.11
C LEU A 36 19.87 5.18 -4.16
N VAL A 37 19.01 6.16 -3.92
CA VAL A 37 17.90 6.49 -4.82
C VAL A 37 18.15 7.86 -5.42
N TYR A 38 18.01 7.95 -6.73
CA TYR A 38 18.07 9.21 -7.45
C TYR A 38 16.64 9.76 -7.61
N VAL A 39 16.43 10.99 -7.14
CA VAL A 39 15.15 11.70 -7.26
C VAL A 39 15.38 12.93 -8.12
N ASN A 40 14.74 12.96 -9.28
CA ASN A 40 14.80 14.10 -10.18
C ASN A 40 13.62 15.04 -9.93
N ALA A 41 13.87 16.15 -9.22
CA ALA A 41 12.83 17.10 -8.87
C ALA A 41 12.24 17.84 -10.10
N SER A 42 12.93 17.85 -11.25
CA SER A 42 12.38 18.46 -12.47
C SER A 42 11.19 17.69 -13.05
N ASP A 43 11.09 16.40 -12.75
CA ASP A 43 10.05 15.52 -13.31
C ASP A 43 8.75 15.57 -12.47
N TYR A 44 8.75 16.36 -11.40
CA TYR A 44 7.63 16.49 -10.47
C TYR A 44 6.61 17.48 -11.03
N MET A 45 5.33 17.24 -10.69
CA MET A 45 4.29 18.21 -10.99
C MET A 45 4.51 19.49 -10.17
N PRO A 46 4.19 20.68 -10.71
CA PRO A 46 4.31 21.94 -9.98
C PRO A 46 3.50 21.99 -8.67
N THR A 47 2.47 21.15 -8.56
CA THR A 47 1.59 21.02 -7.39
C THR A 47 2.10 20.03 -6.35
N THR A 48 3.21 19.31 -6.60
CA THR A 48 3.75 18.35 -5.64
C THR A 48 4.37 19.08 -4.45
N GLU A 49 3.86 18.84 -3.24
CA GLU A 49 4.24 19.58 -2.03
C GLU A 49 5.67 19.30 -1.55
N ALA A 50 6.23 18.12 -1.82
CA ALA A 50 7.53 17.72 -1.30
C ALA A 50 8.30 16.81 -2.27
N THR A 51 9.61 16.99 -2.33
CA THR A 51 10.55 16.14 -3.07
C THR A 51 11.20 15.13 -2.14
N GLY A 52 11.15 13.85 -2.48
CA GLY A 52 11.71 12.79 -1.65
C GLY A 52 11.28 11.41 -2.09
N ILE A 53 11.48 10.43 -1.22
CA ILE A 53 10.96 9.08 -1.39
C ILE A 53 9.94 8.78 -0.29
N ARG A 54 8.87 8.06 -0.67
CA ARG A 54 7.90 7.47 0.24
C ARG A 54 8.18 5.97 0.30
N LEU A 55 8.42 5.42 1.50
CA LEU A 55 8.70 4.00 1.70
C LEU A 55 7.65 3.38 2.62
N ALA A 56 7.10 2.23 2.23
CA ALA A 56 6.20 1.44 3.06
C ALA A 56 6.88 0.10 3.38
N ILE A 57 6.80 -0.33 4.64
CA ILE A 57 7.40 -1.57 5.11
C ILE A 57 6.26 -2.51 5.44
N HIS A 58 6.21 -3.66 4.76
CA HIS A 58 5.08 -4.58 4.82
C HIS A 58 5.57 -6.02 4.63
N ASP A 59 4.73 -7.00 5.01
CA ASP A 59 4.97 -8.41 4.67
C ASP A 59 4.68 -8.66 3.17
N LYS A 60 5.19 -9.77 2.62
CA LYS A 60 5.03 -10.10 1.19
C LYS A 60 3.58 -10.40 0.80
N GLU A 61 2.79 -10.84 1.77
CA GLU A 61 1.37 -11.12 1.58
C GLU A 61 0.48 -9.89 1.79
N ASP A 62 1.02 -8.82 2.39
CA ASP A 62 0.29 -7.59 2.67
C ASP A 62 0.33 -6.62 1.48
N TYR A 63 -0.80 -5.91 1.26
CA TYR A 63 -0.83 -4.80 0.32
C TYR A 63 -0.11 -3.58 0.94
N PRO A 64 0.83 -2.93 0.21
CA PRO A 64 1.48 -1.73 0.72
C PRO A 64 0.53 -0.53 0.65
N PHE A 65 0.24 0.09 1.80
CA PHE A 65 -0.50 1.37 1.87
C PHE A 65 0.47 2.52 2.18
N PRO A 66 1.15 3.12 1.17
CA PRO A 66 2.16 4.16 1.39
C PRO A 66 1.60 5.49 1.93
N ASP A 67 0.32 5.75 1.70
CA ASP A 67 -0.42 6.86 2.29
C ASP A 67 -0.62 6.66 3.80
N THR A 68 -1.02 5.46 4.23
CA THR A 68 -1.31 5.15 5.65
C THR A 68 -0.07 4.76 6.46
N PHE A 69 0.76 3.86 5.93
CA PHE A 69 1.90 3.24 6.63
C PHE A 69 3.27 3.63 6.06
N GLY A 70 3.30 4.68 5.22
CA GLY A 70 4.55 5.16 4.64
C GLY A 70 5.38 6.01 5.59
N TYR A 71 6.68 6.04 5.32
CA TYR A 71 7.66 6.95 5.90
C TYR A 71 8.27 7.79 4.77
N SER A 72 8.58 9.04 5.06
CA SER A 72 9.19 9.95 4.09
C SER A 72 10.70 10.05 4.36
N ALA A 73 11.50 9.95 3.32
CA ALA A 73 12.92 10.27 3.37
C ALA A 73 13.23 11.43 2.40
N PRO A 74 13.75 12.56 2.89
CA PRO A 74 14.06 13.72 2.06
C PRO A 74 15.28 13.45 1.17
N THR A 75 15.40 14.23 0.10
CA THR A 75 16.60 14.29 -0.72
C THR A 75 17.73 15.05 -0.01
N GLY A 76 18.98 14.85 -0.43
CA GLY A 76 20.14 15.59 0.09
C GLY A 76 20.74 15.08 1.40
N TYR A 77 20.09 14.15 2.09
CA TYR A 77 20.57 13.57 3.35
C TYR A 77 20.44 12.05 3.38
N ILE A 78 21.24 11.39 4.21
CA ILE A 78 21.09 9.95 4.49
C ILE A 78 20.00 9.77 5.55
N SER A 79 18.94 9.04 5.20
CA SER A 79 17.89 8.64 6.14
C SER A 79 18.10 7.20 6.60
N SER A 80 17.97 6.94 7.90
CA SER A 80 18.13 5.61 8.49
C SER A 80 16.90 5.24 9.31
N PHE A 81 16.30 4.09 9.01
CA PHE A 81 15.08 3.59 9.67
C PHE A 81 15.38 2.29 10.41
N GLY A 82 15.35 2.34 11.74
CA GLY A 82 15.47 1.16 12.60
C GLY A 82 14.12 0.44 12.71
N LEU A 83 14.12 -0.89 12.53
CA LEU A 83 12.89 -1.68 12.53
C LEU A 83 12.88 -2.67 13.68
N ARG A 84 11.70 -2.89 14.26
CA ARG A 84 11.44 -3.94 15.24
C ARG A 84 10.20 -4.70 14.83
N LEU A 85 10.37 -5.98 14.51
CA LEU A 85 9.25 -6.86 14.18
C LEU A 85 8.44 -7.16 15.45
N ARG A 86 7.12 -6.94 15.39
CA ARG A 86 6.17 -7.33 16.42
C ARG A 86 5.03 -8.08 15.78
N ARG A 87 4.81 -9.33 16.18
CA ARG A 87 3.67 -10.14 15.74
C ARG A 87 2.67 -10.25 16.89
N MET A 88 1.40 -10.02 16.58
CA MET A 88 0.29 -10.16 17.53
C MET A 88 -0.71 -11.16 16.94
N THR A 89 -1.15 -12.11 17.76
CA THR A 89 -2.25 -13.03 17.43
C THR A 89 -3.35 -12.84 18.46
N ARG A 90 -4.60 -12.86 18.01
CA ARG A 90 -5.79 -12.74 18.87
C ARG A 90 -6.67 -13.96 18.63
N LEU A 91 -7.31 -14.44 19.69
CA LEU A 91 -8.25 -15.56 19.58
C LEU A 91 -9.58 -15.07 19.00
N PRO A 92 -10.25 -15.89 18.15
CA PRO A 92 -11.60 -15.62 17.67
C PRO A 92 -12.63 -15.89 18.77
N ALA A 93 -13.91 -15.84 18.40
CA ALA A 93 -15.02 -16.13 19.31
C ALA A 93 -14.83 -17.51 19.98
N PRO A 94 -15.13 -17.65 21.28
CA PRO A 94 -15.79 -16.68 22.18
C PRO A 94 -14.86 -15.67 22.88
N TYR A 95 -13.55 -15.68 22.60
CA TYR A 95 -12.57 -14.86 23.33
C TYR A 95 -12.37 -13.45 22.74
N GLY A 96 -12.90 -13.21 21.55
CA GLY A 96 -12.94 -11.90 20.90
C GLY A 96 -13.60 -11.98 19.51
N ASP A 97 -13.78 -10.86 18.85
CA ASP A 97 -14.47 -10.78 17.55
C ASP A 97 -13.51 -10.84 16.35
N CYS A 98 -12.33 -11.45 16.55
CA CYS A 98 -11.36 -11.59 15.48
C CYS A 98 -11.87 -12.63 14.46
N VAL A 99 -11.96 -12.23 13.19
CA VAL A 99 -12.33 -13.12 12.08
C VAL A 99 -11.04 -13.71 11.47
N PRO A 100 -10.80 -15.03 11.61
CA PRO A 100 -9.67 -15.69 10.97
C PRO A 100 -9.99 -15.84 9.48
N ASP A 101 -9.32 -15.05 8.64
CA ASP A 101 -9.60 -14.86 7.21
C ASP A 101 -10.90 -14.08 6.91
N GLY A 102 -10.81 -12.75 7.03
CA GLY A 102 -11.91 -11.83 6.75
C GLY A 102 -12.11 -11.52 5.26
N LYS A 103 -11.45 -12.24 4.35
CA LYS A 103 -11.48 -11.93 2.92
C LYS A 103 -12.81 -12.37 2.30
N THR A 104 -13.60 -11.40 1.86
CA THR A 104 -14.86 -11.63 1.14
C THR A 104 -14.64 -11.59 -0.38
N SER A 105 -15.66 -11.99 -1.16
CA SER A 105 -15.65 -11.90 -2.63
C SER A 105 -15.39 -10.47 -3.13
N ASP A 106 -15.80 -9.50 -2.34
CA ASP A 106 -15.80 -8.09 -2.72
C ASP A 106 -14.55 -7.36 -2.24
N TYR A 107 -13.62 -8.09 -1.62
CA TYR A 107 -12.32 -7.55 -1.22
C TYR A 107 -11.49 -7.21 -2.47
N ILE A 108 -11.22 -5.92 -2.66
CA ILE A 108 -10.63 -5.41 -3.91
C ILE A 108 -9.13 -5.72 -4.06
N TYR A 109 -8.45 -6.13 -2.97
CA TYR A 109 -7.03 -6.50 -2.96
C TYR A 109 -6.84 -8.02 -3.05
N GLN A 110 -7.45 -8.65 -4.07
CA GLN A 110 -7.57 -10.11 -4.17
C GLN A 110 -6.26 -10.91 -4.16
N ASN A 111 -5.12 -10.31 -4.53
CA ASN A 111 -3.83 -11.00 -4.51
C ASN A 111 -3.12 -10.94 -3.16
N TYR A 112 -3.70 -10.25 -2.18
CA TYR A 112 -3.09 -9.99 -0.87
C TYR A 112 -3.94 -10.60 0.25
N GLU A 113 -3.32 -10.78 1.42
CA GLU A 113 -4.00 -11.19 2.64
C GLU A 113 -4.98 -10.11 3.12
N TYR A 114 -5.93 -10.56 3.95
CA TYR A 114 -6.88 -9.66 4.58
C TYR A 114 -6.17 -8.71 5.54
N SER A 115 -6.43 -7.42 5.39
CA SER A 115 -6.02 -6.39 6.34
C SER A 115 -7.20 -5.50 6.70
N VAL A 116 -7.16 -4.90 7.88
CA VAL A 116 -8.20 -3.97 8.35
C VAL A 116 -8.32 -2.76 7.40
N GLU A 117 -7.18 -2.21 6.97
CA GLU A 117 -7.15 -1.09 6.01
C GLU A 117 -7.74 -1.49 4.65
N GLY A 118 -7.37 -2.68 4.14
CA GLY A 118 -7.94 -3.21 2.90
C GLY A 118 -9.45 -3.42 3.00
N CYS A 119 -9.96 -3.84 4.15
CA CYS A 119 -11.38 -4.03 4.41
C CYS A 119 -12.15 -2.70 4.35
N TYR A 120 -11.66 -1.67 5.06
CA TYR A 120 -12.28 -0.34 5.04
C TYR A 120 -12.32 0.24 3.63
N ARG A 121 -11.23 0.14 2.87
CA ARG A 121 -11.18 0.63 1.48
C ARG A 121 -12.07 -0.17 0.54
N SER A 122 -12.17 -1.49 0.73
CA SER A 122 -13.10 -2.33 -0.04
C SER A 122 -14.55 -1.94 0.22
N CYS A 123 -14.91 -1.74 1.50
CA CYS A 123 -16.24 -1.27 1.90
C CYS A 123 -16.57 0.09 1.30
N PHE A 124 -15.64 1.06 1.40
CA PHE A 124 -15.81 2.36 0.76
C PHE A 124 -16.01 2.21 -0.75
N GLN A 125 -15.19 1.41 -1.43
CA GLN A 125 -15.29 1.21 -2.86
C GLN A 125 -16.63 0.58 -3.26
N GLN A 126 -17.16 -0.36 -2.49
CA GLN A 126 -18.49 -0.93 -2.72
C GLN A 126 -19.59 0.13 -2.62
N LEU A 127 -19.51 1.05 -1.66
CA LEU A 127 -20.48 2.15 -1.52
C LEU A 127 -20.42 3.08 -2.74
N VAL A 128 -19.22 3.48 -3.18
CA VAL A 128 -19.05 4.32 -4.37
C VAL A 128 -19.60 3.63 -5.62
N LEU A 129 -19.34 2.34 -5.80
CA LEU A 129 -19.87 1.57 -6.94
C LEU A 129 -21.40 1.49 -6.92
N LYS A 130 -21.99 1.35 -5.72
CA LYS A 130 -23.44 1.29 -5.54
C LYS A 130 -24.12 2.62 -5.83
N ASP A 131 -23.57 3.72 -5.32
CA ASP A 131 -24.23 5.02 -5.32
C ASP A 131 -23.87 5.86 -6.56
N CYS A 132 -22.65 5.73 -7.08
CA CYS A 132 -22.13 6.53 -8.20
C CYS A 132 -21.94 5.71 -9.49
N HIS A 133 -22.09 4.38 -9.45
CA HIS A 133 -21.93 3.48 -10.61
C HIS A 133 -20.55 3.50 -11.29
N CYS A 134 -19.54 4.03 -10.60
CA CYS A 134 -18.14 4.02 -10.96
C CYS A 134 -17.29 3.77 -9.70
N GLY A 135 -16.00 3.45 -9.86
CA GLY A 135 -15.12 3.21 -8.71
C GLY A 135 -14.10 4.34 -8.49
N ASP A 136 -13.73 4.60 -7.24
CA ASP A 136 -12.72 5.61 -6.92
C ASP A 136 -11.39 5.27 -7.62
N PRO A 137 -10.77 6.21 -8.34
CA PRO A 137 -9.51 5.98 -9.07
C PRO A 137 -8.30 5.68 -8.16
N ARG A 138 -8.39 5.98 -6.87
CA ARG A 138 -7.30 5.73 -5.91
C ARG A 138 -7.20 4.27 -5.48
N PHE A 139 -8.25 3.48 -5.71
CA PHE A 139 -8.33 2.09 -5.28
C PHE A 139 -8.52 1.15 -6.47
N PRO A 140 -8.15 -0.14 -6.36
CA PRO A 140 -8.49 -1.13 -7.37
C PRO A 140 -10.01 -1.16 -7.63
N VAL A 141 -10.38 -1.30 -8.89
CA VAL A 141 -11.78 -1.43 -9.30
C VAL A 141 -12.05 -2.88 -9.70
N PRO A 142 -13.12 -3.51 -9.18
CA PRO A 142 -13.51 -4.85 -9.58
C PRO A 142 -13.75 -4.98 -11.09
N ALA A 143 -13.56 -6.18 -11.63
CA ALA A 143 -13.80 -6.47 -13.04
C ALA A 143 -15.25 -6.08 -13.44
N GLY A 144 -15.40 -5.50 -14.63
CA GLY A 144 -16.69 -5.03 -15.15
C GLY A 144 -17.06 -3.60 -14.77
N HIS A 145 -16.34 -2.97 -13.84
CA HIS A 145 -16.54 -1.56 -13.49
C HIS A 145 -15.39 -0.69 -14.04
N LYS A 146 -15.65 0.62 -14.11
CA LYS A 146 -14.67 1.61 -14.58
C LYS A 146 -14.37 2.62 -13.47
N HIS A 147 -13.18 3.20 -13.50
CA HIS A 147 -12.86 4.33 -12.64
C HIS A 147 -13.75 5.53 -12.95
N CYS A 148 -14.14 6.26 -11.91
CA CYS A 148 -14.84 7.54 -12.04
C CYS A 148 -13.96 8.53 -12.81
N GLN A 149 -14.59 9.31 -13.70
CA GLN A 149 -13.91 10.39 -14.40
C GLN A 149 -14.24 11.71 -13.72
N ALA A 150 -13.23 12.56 -13.53
CA ALA A 150 -13.44 13.91 -12.98
C ALA A 150 -14.35 14.79 -13.87
N THR A 151 -14.53 14.41 -15.13
CA THR A 151 -15.36 15.12 -16.11
C THR A 151 -16.76 14.53 -16.26
N ASP A 152 -17.11 13.48 -15.51
CA ASP A 152 -18.43 12.85 -15.60
C ASP A 152 -19.48 13.67 -14.82
N PRO A 153 -20.48 14.27 -15.48
CA PRO A 153 -21.51 15.07 -14.82
C PRO A 153 -22.51 14.24 -14.00
N VAL A 154 -22.52 12.91 -14.13
CA VAL A 154 -23.46 12.01 -13.44
C VAL A 154 -22.88 11.46 -12.14
N ALA A 155 -21.55 11.43 -12.02
CA ALA A 155 -20.83 10.90 -10.85
C ALA A 155 -20.30 11.98 -9.88
N SER A 156 -20.63 13.27 -10.12
CA SER A 156 -20.21 14.42 -9.32
C SER A 156 -21.28 14.91 -8.35
#